data_AF-A0A0D9NMA5-F1
#
_entry.id   AF-A0A0D9NMA5-F1
#
_cell.length_a   1.000
_cell.length_b   1.000
_cell.length_c   1.000
_cell.angle_alpha   90.00
_cell.angle_beta   90.00
_cell.angle_gamma   90.00
#
_symmetry.space_group_name_H-M   'P 1'
#
loop_
_entity.id
_entity.type
_entity.pdbx_description
1 polymer ?
#
loop_
_entity_poly.entity_id
_entity_poly.type
_entity_poly.pdbx_seq_one_letter_code
_entity_poly.pdbx_strand_id
1 'polypeptide(L)'
;MTEEEERQLLSDATRELAMDDDFGEPNLREAMEIETEPEENQDQYLVPKTMNAEEVDKYRKFGPFGKLHNIGVARRTSSQLLEDFYEAQRQTTPTEPVLAWAQNVYTRWQSDEAMASRALLKRTAINRMFSVIEERWVSQGSRDQDRPAILKEKLSLEEWKVVAAIHKILQPFKVASRQLQGDGIAGKRSTSGGFDEYFQVVEMLLDHLELAVQGVIIEENDKQAMEEVQLFNGMNAKSRRLLKVYIKLGWKKLNDYYGKLTSTAYVAAVIFHPCMKWRVLEQLWSQLPSRQTSEWKRTYEIGLKAIWEDKYKNKVHGADSNAISAVRAANALDYIERRLAFSRSVTRPDAQERQSKRQQQPAAMSAQDELGQYLSEPPLDNIAYKTDPIAWWRDVGAHAHELWLKFKRVVILQEQVRAGGDPVLKRLLTKLRNFQPDSSDLALIDSRVLKDGKIPYDENVRVITPLNRHQCDLNTQAIMMWAKRMGREVSIFLSTHKWTKERPSEEEMMLVEGRCGSHC
;
A
#
# COMPACT_ATOMS: atom_id res chain seq x y z
N MET A 1 -10.82 -13.50 3.62
CA MET A 1 -10.41 -14.64 2.80
C MET A 1 -10.50 -15.83 3.72
N THR A 2 -11.36 -16.79 3.42
CA THR A 2 -11.41 -18.05 4.18
C THR A 2 -10.24 -18.94 3.78
N GLU A 3 -9.87 -19.92 4.62
CA GLU A 3 -8.80 -20.87 4.28
C GLU A 3 -9.12 -21.65 2.98
N GLU A 4 -10.41 -21.89 2.71
CA GLU A 4 -10.87 -22.57 1.51
C GLU A 4 -10.72 -21.70 0.25
N GLU A 5 -11.04 -20.40 0.34
CA GLU A 5 -10.77 -19.44 -0.73
C GLU A 5 -9.27 -19.34 -1.02
N GLU A 6 -8.41 -19.36 0.01
CA GLU A 6 -6.96 -19.32 -0.17
C GLU A 6 -6.42 -20.59 -0.85
N ARG A 7 -6.87 -21.77 -0.41
CA ARG A 7 -6.52 -23.05 -1.05
C ARG A 7 -6.92 -23.06 -2.52
N GLN A 8 -8.11 -22.55 -2.85
CA GLN A 8 -8.58 -22.47 -4.22
C GLN A 8 -7.72 -21.52 -5.07
N LEU A 9 -7.43 -20.31 -4.55
CA LEU A 9 -6.60 -19.33 -5.25
C LEU A 9 -5.18 -19.84 -5.50
N LEU A 10 -4.59 -20.56 -4.55
CA LEU A 10 -3.28 -21.21 -4.68
C LEU A 10 -3.28 -22.29 -5.76
N SER A 11 -4.30 -23.15 -5.76
CA SER A 11 -4.49 -24.20 -6.77
C SER A 11 -4.60 -23.60 -8.17
N ASP A 12 -5.44 -22.57 -8.33
CA ASP A 12 -5.64 -21.93 -9.62
C ASP A 12 -4.39 -21.17 -10.11
N ALA A 13 -3.69 -20.47 -9.21
CA ALA A 13 -2.43 -19.79 -9.56
C ALA A 13 -1.34 -20.78 -10.01
N THR A 14 -1.24 -21.93 -9.34
CA THR A 14 -0.28 -22.98 -9.71
C THR A 14 -0.63 -23.60 -11.06
N ARG A 15 -1.93 -23.85 -11.32
CA ARG A 15 -2.41 -24.38 -12.61
C ARG A 15 -2.14 -23.44 -13.77
N GLU A 16 -2.36 -22.13 -13.58
CA GLU A 16 -2.10 -21.11 -14.60
C GLU A 16 -0.61 -21.02 -14.99
N LEU A 17 0.30 -21.42 -14.11
CA LEU A 17 1.75 -21.41 -14.33
C LEU A 17 2.30 -22.76 -14.79
N ALA A 18 1.46 -23.77 -15.00
CA ALA A 18 1.92 -25.14 -15.28
C ALA A 18 2.74 -25.30 -16.57
N MET A 19 2.62 -24.36 -17.53
CA MET A 19 3.36 -24.37 -18.80
C MET A 19 4.64 -23.52 -18.76
N ASP A 20 4.96 -22.89 -17.63
CA ASP A 20 6.18 -22.12 -17.43
C ASP A 20 7.36 -23.08 -17.26
N ASP A 21 8.54 -22.75 -17.81
CA ASP A 21 9.75 -23.58 -17.70
C ASP A 21 10.12 -23.82 -16.24
N ASP A 22 9.85 -22.84 -15.38
CA ASP A 22 10.03 -22.97 -13.95
C ASP A 22 9.00 -23.92 -13.34
N PHE A 23 8.03 -24.51 -14.04
CA PHE A 23 7.04 -25.43 -13.46
C PHE A 23 7.01 -26.81 -14.13
N GLY A 24 7.86 -27.04 -15.14
CA GLY A 24 8.09 -28.35 -15.77
C GLY A 24 8.74 -29.38 -14.84
N GLU A 25 8.82 -30.63 -15.32
CA GLU A 25 9.56 -31.71 -14.64
C GLU A 25 11.03 -31.29 -14.45
N PRO A 26 11.61 -31.48 -13.26
CA PRO A 26 12.98 -31.08 -13.00
C PRO A 26 13.93 -31.81 -13.96
N ASN A 27 14.73 -31.05 -14.71
CA ASN A 27 15.75 -31.60 -15.59
C ASN A 27 16.82 -32.35 -14.78
N LEU A 28 17.53 -33.32 -15.38
CA LEU A 28 18.60 -34.08 -14.71
C LEU A 28 19.64 -33.22 -13.95
N ARG A 29 19.90 -31.99 -14.41
CA ARG A 29 20.78 -31.03 -13.72
C ARG A 29 20.17 -30.45 -12.44
N GLU A 30 18.88 -30.13 -12.43
CA GLU A 30 18.17 -29.68 -11.22
C GLU A 30 17.99 -30.85 -10.23
N ALA A 31 17.81 -32.08 -10.73
CA ALA A 31 17.81 -33.29 -9.92
C ALA A 31 19.18 -33.56 -9.26
N MET A 32 20.28 -33.29 -9.97
CA MET A 32 21.62 -33.37 -9.41
C MET A 32 21.92 -32.24 -8.41
N GLU A 33 21.43 -31.01 -8.62
CA GLU A 33 21.52 -29.94 -7.61
C GLU A 33 20.79 -30.30 -6.30
N ILE A 34 19.70 -31.07 -6.37
CA ILE A 34 19.00 -31.62 -5.20
C ILE A 34 19.85 -32.66 -4.45
N GLU A 35 20.72 -33.40 -5.14
CA GLU A 35 21.59 -34.43 -4.55
C GLU A 35 22.93 -33.88 -4.05
N THR A 36 23.42 -32.74 -4.58
CA THR A 36 24.75 -32.20 -4.27
C THR A 36 24.80 -31.10 -3.20
N GLU A 37 23.67 -30.65 -2.66
CA GLU A 37 23.69 -29.81 -1.46
C GLU A 37 24.19 -30.67 -0.27
N PRO A 38 25.40 -30.42 0.28
CA PRO A 38 25.83 -31.15 1.47
C PRO A 38 24.81 -30.88 2.59
N GLU A 39 24.46 -31.91 3.36
CA GLU A 39 23.61 -31.82 4.55
C GLU A 39 24.29 -30.96 5.65
N GLU A 40 24.48 -29.67 5.42
CA GLU A 40 24.93 -28.74 6.44
C GLU A 40 23.71 -28.05 7.10
N ASN A 41 23.34 -28.62 8.25
CA ASN A 41 22.38 -28.13 9.26
C ASN A 41 20.89 -28.12 8.88
N GLN A 42 20.16 -29.06 9.50
CA GLN A 42 18.70 -29.32 9.42
C GLN A 42 17.76 -28.19 9.90
N ASP A 43 18.19 -26.93 9.97
CA ASP A 43 17.38 -25.79 10.45
C ASP A 43 17.09 -24.71 9.38
N GLN A 44 17.44 -24.94 8.11
CA GLN A 44 17.03 -24.05 7.02
C GLN A 44 15.60 -24.36 6.55
N TYR A 45 14.69 -23.40 6.71
CA TYR A 45 13.33 -23.51 6.19
C TYR A 45 13.34 -23.41 4.67
N LEU A 46 13.38 -24.58 4.04
CA LEU A 46 13.38 -24.71 2.59
C LEU A 46 12.13 -24.07 2.00
N VAL A 47 12.29 -23.43 0.83
CA VAL A 47 11.15 -23.03 -0.01
C VAL A 47 10.17 -24.21 -0.14
N PRO A 48 8.85 -24.02 -0.20
CA PRO A 48 7.91 -25.15 -0.35
C PRO A 48 8.26 -26.04 -1.54
N LYS A 49 8.23 -27.37 -1.35
CA LYS A 49 8.37 -28.34 -2.46
C LYS A 49 7.04 -28.47 -3.21
N THR A 50 5.92 -28.29 -2.52
CA THR A 50 4.56 -28.25 -3.09
C THR A 50 3.87 -26.93 -2.76
N MET A 51 3.10 -26.38 -3.70
CA MET A 51 2.39 -25.11 -3.50
C MET A 51 1.05 -25.33 -2.76
N ASN A 52 1.10 -25.87 -1.53
CA ASN A 52 -0.09 -26.04 -0.68
C ASN A 52 -0.16 -24.98 0.43
N ALA A 53 -1.34 -24.76 0.99
CA ALA A 53 -1.58 -23.69 1.97
C ALA A 53 -0.71 -23.82 3.25
N GLU A 54 -0.50 -25.04 3.73
CA GLU A 54 0.27 -25.28 4.97
C GLU A 54 1.76 -24.98 4.79
N GLU A 55 2.35 -25.38 3.65
CA GLU A 55 3.75 -25.07 3.34
C GLU A 55 3.95 -23.58 3.08
N VAL A 56 3.00 -22.92 2.43
CA VAL A 56 3.01 -21.46 2.24
C VAL A 56 2.95 -20.72 3.58
N ASP A 57 2.09 -21.14 4.51
CA ASP A 57 2.00 -20.53 5.84
C ASP A 57 3.25 -20.73 6.69
N LYS A 58 3.88 -21.91 6.60
CA LYS A 58 5.21 -22.13 7.19
C LYS A 58 6.23 -21.17 6.58
N TYR A 59 6.24 -21.01 5.26
CA TYR A 59 7.16 -20.08 4.59
C TYR A 59 6.90 -18.61 4.96
N ARG A 60 5.64 -18.20 5.20
CA ARG A 60 5.34 -16.84 5.70
C ARG A 60 5.96 -16.59 7.07
N LYS A 61 6.01 -17.61 7.93
CA LYS A 61 6.55 -17.51 9.30
C LYS A 61 8.08 -17.61 9.35
N PHE A 62 8.65 -18.46 8.49
CA PHE A 62 10.06 -18.86 8.62
C PHE A 62 10.91 -18.65 7.36
N GLY A 63 10.29 -18.25 6.25
CA GLY A 63 10.99 -17.78 5.06
C GLY A 63 11.57 -16.37 5.26
N PRO A 64 12.10 -15.73 4.21
CA PRO A 64 12.90 -14.51 4.32
C PRO A 64 12.19 -13.36 5.05
N PHE A 65 10.92 -13.08 4.71
CA PHE A 65 10.14 -12.03 5.39
C PHE A 65 9.75 -12.41 6.82
N GLY A 66 9.50 -13.69 7.08
CA GLY A 66 9.27 -14.20 8.43
C GLY A 66 10.49 -14.02 9.32
N LYS A 67 11.69 -14.36 8.81
CA LYS A 67 12.96 -14.11 9.50
C LYS A 67 13.19 -12.63 9.80
N LEU A 68 12.95 -11.74 8.83
CA LEU A 68 13.03 -10.29 9.07
C LEU A 68 12.04 -9.83 10.16
N HIS A 69 10.82 -10.36 10.16
CA HIS A 69 9.83 -10.09 11.21
C HIS A 69 10.35 -10.54 12.58
N ASN A 70 10.86 -11.77 12.68
CA ASN A 70 11.38 -12.38 13.91
C ASN A 70 12.60 -11.64 14.45
N ILE A 71 13.52 -11.21 13.59
CA ILE A 71 14.66 -10.35 13.96
C ILE A 71 14.16 -9.07 14.65
N GLY A 72 13.14 -8.45 14.07
CA GLY A 72 12.54 -7.25 14.63
C GLY A 72 11.87 -7.46 15.99
N VAL A 73 11.16 -8.58 16.14
CA VAL A 73 10.57 -8.99 17.42
C VAL A 73 11.65 -9.21 18.47
N ALA A 74 12.69 -9.98 18.16
CA ALA A 74 13.78 -10.29 19.08
C ALA A 74 14.51 -9.03 19.60
N ARG A 75 14.71 -8.04 18.72
CA ARG A 75 15.32 -6.74 19.09
C ARG A 75 14.43 -5.89 19.99
N ARG A 76 13.11 -6.01 19.88
CA ARG A 76 12.17 -5.30 20.77
C ARG A 76 12.12 -5.93 22.15
N THR A 77 12.36 -7.22 22.25
CA THR A 77 12.31 -7.97 23.51
C THR A 77 13.66 -8.06 24.21
N SER A 78 14.78 -7.80 23.52
CA SER A 78 16.13 -7.86 24.08
C SER A 78 16.89 -6.56 23.83
N SER A 79 17.19 -5.83 24.91
CA SER A 79 18.03 -4.63 24.87
C SER A 79 19.44 -4.93 24.35
N GLN A 80 19.97 -6.11 24.69
CA GLN A 80 21.27 -6.57 24.21
C GLN A 80 21.30 -6.71 22.68
N LEU A 81 20.29 -7.38 22.09
CA LEU A 81 20.22 -7.54 20.63
C LEU A 81 19.97 -6.22 19.90
N LEU A 82 19.24 -5.29 20.53
CA LEU A 82 19.08 -3.95 20.00
C LEU A 82 20.40 -3.19 19.97
N GLU A 83 21.17 -3.26 21.05
CA GLU A 83 22.47 -2.59 21.14
C GLU A 83 23.51 -3.25 20.21
N ASP A 84 23.54 -4.58 20.13
CA ASP A 84 24.40 -5.31 19.18
C ASP A 84 24.11 -4.86 17.72
N PHE A 85 22.84 -4.58 17.38
CA PHE A 85 22.47 -4.03 16.06
C PHE A 85 22.93 -2.60 15.86
N TYR A 86 22.80 -1.73 16.87
CA TYR A 86 23.25 -0.34 16.79
C TYR A 86 24.77 -0.24 16.72
N GLU A 87 25.49 -1.07 17.47
CA GLU A 87 26.93 -1.16 17.41
C GLU A 87 27.41 -1.68 16.05
N ALA A 88 26.75 -2.71 15.51
CA ALA A 88 27.04 -3.16 14.15
C ALA A 88 26.85 -2.06 13.10
N GLN A 89 25.83 -1.21 13.23
CA GLN A 89 25.66 -0.05 12.35
C GLN A 89 26.80 0.97 12.49
N ARG A 90 27.22 1.28 13.73
CA ARG A 90 28.36 2.19 13.98
C ARG A 90 29.66 1.65 13.40
N GLN A 91 29.86 0.33 13.43
CA GLN A 91 31.05 -0.31 12.88
C GLN A 91 31.05 -0.34 11.34
N THR A 92 29.92 -0.67 10.72
CA THR A 92 29.86 -0.83 9.25
C THR A 92 29.73 0.49 8.51
N THR A 93 29.09 1.49 9.12
CA THR A 93 28.82 2.80 8.51
C THR A 93 28.95 3.91 9.56
N PRO A 94 30.18 4.26 9.99
CA PRO A 94 30.40 5.21 11.10
C PRO A 94 29.90 6.63 10.85
N THR A 95 29.80 7.03 9.58
CA THR A 95 29.40 8.36 9.15
C THR A 95 27.88 8.53 9.01
N GLU A 96 27.11 7.44 9.05
CA GLU A 96 25.66 7.48 8.92
C GLU A 96 24.96 7.47 10.28
N PRO A 97 23.77 8.12 10.39
CA PRO A 97 22.97 8.00 11.60
C PRO A 97 22.53 6.55 11.82
N VAL A 98 22.57 6.12 13.08
CA VAL A 98 22.00 4.84 13.50
C VAL A 98 20.49 4.88 13.31
N LEU A 99 19.96 3.89 12.60
CA LEU A 99 18.54 3.81 12.27
C LEU A 99 17.86 2.73 13.11
N ALA A 100 16.66 3.06 13.63
CA ALA A 100 15.80 2.12 14.34
C ALA A 100 15.34 0.97 13.42
N TRP A 101 14.90 -0.17 13.97
CA TRP A 101 14.29 -1.21 13.14
C TRP A 101 12.89 -0.80 12.66
N ALA A 102 12.60 -1.05 11.37
CA ALA A 102 11.26 -0.88 10.82
C ALA A 102 10.51 -2.22 10.91
N GLN A 103 9.67 -2.38 11.93
CA GLN A 103 8.86 -3.57 12.09
C GLN A 103 7.65 -3.55 11.16
N ASN A 104 7.40 -4.65 10.45
CA ASN A 104 6.12 -4.86 9.78
C ASN A 104 4.99 -5.15 10.79
N VAL A 105 3.84 -4.53 10.57
CA VAL A 105 2.66 -4.67 11.44
C VAL A 105 1.43 -4.78 10.56
N TYR A 106 0.57 -5.76 10.86
CA TYR A 106 -0.62 -6.05 10.06
C TYR A 106 -1.59 -4.86 9.93
N THR A 107 -1.61 -3.92 10.88
CA THR A 107 -2.50 -2.74 10.87
C THR A 107 -1.95 -1.54 10.11
N ARG A 108 -0.65 -1.52 9.78
CA ARG A 108 -0.02 -0.37 9.12
C ARG A 108 0.25 -0.71 7.67
N TRP A 109 -0.43 0.02 6.78
CA TRP A 109 -0.20 -0.08 5.34
C TRP A 109 1.27 0.20 5.01
N GLN A 110 1.82 -0.51 4.00
CA GLN A 110 3.23 -0.41 3.56
C GLN A 110 4.28 -0.92 4.56
N SER A 111 3.90 -1.53 5.69
CA SER A 111 4.87 -1.89 6.72
C SER A 111 5.86 -2.98 6.31
N ASP A 112 5.44 -3.92 5.44
CA ASP A 112 6.33 -4.92 4.84
C ASP A 112 7.37 -4.30 3.91
N GLU A 113 6.97 -3.34 3.07
CA GLU A 113 7.91 -2.58 2.25
C GLU A 113 8.91 -1.86 3.15
N ALA A 114 8.44 -1.13 4.17
CA ALA A 114 9.32 -0.35 5.03
C ALA A 114 10.34 -1.22 5.78
N MET A 115 9.92 -2.42 6.21
CA MET A 115 10.82 -3.42 6.80
C MET A 115 11.86 -3.89 5.79
N ALA A 116 11.44 -4.27 4.58
CA ALA A 116 12.34 -4.73 3.54
C ALA A 116 13.36 -3.64 3.13
N SER A 117 12.91 -2.40 2.93
CA SER A 117 13.78 -1.27 2.58
C SER A 117 14.80 -0.99 3.68
N ARG A 118 14.39 -1.03 4.95
CA ARG A 118 15.30 -0.87 6.09
C ARG A 118 16.28 -2.04 6.21
N ALA A 119 15.81 -3.27 5.99
CA ALA A 119 16.62 -4.47 6.04
C ALA A 119 17.70 -4.46 4.95
N LEU A 120 17.35 -4.10 3.72
CA LEU A 120 18.30 -3.98 2.60
C LEU A 120 19.31 -2.85 2.85
N LEU A 121 18.84 -1.67 3.29
CA LEU A 121 19.71 -0.54 3.61
C LEU A 121 20.74 -0.89 4.69
N LYS A 122 20.33 -1.66 5.71
CA LYS A 122 21.22 -2.05 6.82
C LYS A 122 21.67 -3.51 6.73
N ARG A 123 21.70 -4.10 5.53
CA ARG A 123 22.08 -5.51 5.31
C ARG A 123 23.44 -5.84 5.89
N THR A 124 24.45 -5.00 5.62
CA THR A 124 25.82 -5.18 6.12
C THR A 124 25.85 -5.18 7.65
N ALA A 125 25.15 -4.24 8.29
CA ALA A 125 25.05 -4.16 9.75
C ALA A 125 24.31 -5.37 10.35
N ILE A 126 23.24 -5.83 9.72
CA ILE A 126 22.50 -7.04 10.16
C ILE A 126 23.42 -8.26 10.12
N ASN A 127 24.13 -8.46 9.01
CA ASN A 127 25.06 -9.58 8.87
C ASN A 127 26.23 -9.48 9.88
N ARG A 128 26.77 -8.27 10.11
CA ARG A 128 27.82 -8.05 11.11
C ARG A 128 27.34 -8.37 12.52
N MET A 129 26.12 -7.95 12.88
CA MET A 129 25.50 -8.29 14.17
C MET A 129 25.44 -9.82 14.35
N PHE A 130 24.98 -10.55 13.34
CA PHE A 130 24.94 -12.01 13.39
C PHE A 130 26.33 -12.63 13.55
N SER A 131 27.33 -12.18 12.80
CA SER A 131 28.70 -12.65 12.94
C SER A 131 29.25 -12.43 14.35
N VAL A 132 29.04 -11.26 14.94
CA VAL A 132 29.51 -10.96 16.31
C VAL A 132 28.82 -11.85 17.35
N ILE A 133 27.52 -12.11 17.21
CA ILE A 133 26.79 -13.00 18.13
C ILE A 133 27.30 -14.44 18.01
N GLU A 134 27.55 -14.89 16.77
CA GLU A 134 28.08 -16.22 16.48
C GLU A 134 29.52 -16.38 17.00
N GLU A 135 30.40 -15.40 16.75
CA GLU A 135 31.76 -15.34 17.30
C GLU A 135 31.77 -15.38 18.83
N ARG A 136 30.87 -14.62 19.49
CA ARG A 136 30.74 -14.60 20.94
C ARG A 136 30.33 -15.96 21.50
N TRP A 137 29.38 -16.65 20.86
CA TRP A 137 28.93 -17.98 21.25
C TRP A 137 30.03 -19.04 21.06
N VAL A 138 30.70 -19.07 19.90
CA VAL A 138 31.79 -20.01 19.62
C VAL A 138 32.95 -19.81 20.60
N SER A 139 33.31 -18.56 20.89
CA SER A 139 34.42 -18.23 21.80
C SER A 139 34.16 -18.64 23.26
N GLN A 140 32.89 -18.82 23.65
CA GLN A 140 32.51 -19.26 24.99
C GLN A 140 32.57 -20.79 25.15
N GLY A 141 32.86 -21.55 24.09
CA GLY A 141 32.91 -23.02 24.12
C GLY A 141 31.56 -23.65 24.50
N SER A 142 30.46 -22.92 24.29
CA SER A 142 29.11 -23.35 24.64
C SER A 142 28.65 -24.52 23.77
N ARG A 143 27.75 -25.35 24.30
CA ARG A 143 27.21 -26.50 23.55
C ARG A 143 26.26 -26.01 22.46
N ASP A 144 25.99 -26.84 21.46
CA ASP A 144 24.97 -26.55 20.43
C ASP A 144 23.57 -26.25 21.01
N GLN A 145 23.30 -26.80 22.20
CA GLN A 145 22.05 -26.58 22.95
C GLN A 145 21.91 -25.12 23.43
N ASP A 146 23.03 -24.42 23.61
CA ASP A 146 23.08 -23.04 24.08
C ASP A 146 23.13 -22.03 22.92
N ARG A 147 22.98 -22.50 21.67
CA ARG A 147 23.05 -21.66 20.48
C ARG A 147 21.98 -20.56 20.54
N PRO A 148 22.36 -19.26 20.45
CA PRO A 148 21.39 -18.18 20.53
C PRO A 148 20.28 -18.32 19.49
N ALA A 149 19.02 -18.34 19.93
CA ALA A 149 17.85 -18.57 19.08
C ALA A 149 17.79 -17.61 17.88
N ILE A 150 18.26 -16.38 18.05
CA ILE A 150 18.32 -15.37 16.98
C ILE A 150 19.13 -15.85 15.77
N LEU A 151 20.17 -16.68 15.95
CA LEU A 151 21.01 -17.17 14.85
C LEU A 151 20.22 -18.00 13.82
N LYS A 152 19.08 -18.58 14.20
CA LYS A 152 18.17 -19.27 13.27
C LYS A 152 17.52 -18.33 12.25
N GLU A 153 17.44 -17.05 12.59
CA GLU A 153 16.85 -16.00 11.75
C GLU A 153 17.87 -15.37 10.79
N LYS A 154 19.13 -15.84 10.76
CA LYS A 154 20.16 -15.36 9.83
C LYS A 154 19.72 -15.67 8.39
N LEU A 155 19.72 -14.64 7.54
CA LEU A 155 19.34 -14.77 6.13
C LEU A 155 20.53 -15.24 5.28
N SER A 156 20.30 -16.24 4.44
CA SER A 156 21.25 -16.69 3.42
C SER A 156 21.32 -15.71 2.23
N LEU A 157 22.30 -15.90 1.34
CA LEU A 157 22.43 -15.08 0.12
C LEU A 157 21.18 -15.19 -0.77
N GLU A 158 20.64 -16.40 -0.92
CA GLU A 158 19.41 -16.65 -1.70
C GLU A 158 18.20 -15.96 -1.06
N GLU A 159 18.08 -16.01 0.27
CA GLU A 159 16.98 -15.35 0.98
C GLU A 159 17.06 -13.81 0.84
N TRP A 160 18.25 -13.23 0.83
CA TRP A 160 18.44 -11.82 0.53
C TRP A 160 18.02 -11.43 -0.89
N LYS A 161 18.22 -12.32 -1.89
CA LYS A 161 17.71 -12.10 -3.26
C LYS A 161 16.18 -12.06 -3.28
N VAL A 162 15.52 -12.95 -2.53
CA VAL A 162 14.05 -12.93 -2.37
C VAL A 162 13.57 -11.64 -1.71
N VAL A 163 14.25 -11.16 -0.66
CA VAL A 163 13.92 -9.87 -0.02
C VAL A 163 14.03 -8.71 -1.02
N ALA A 164 15.10 -8.68 -1.81
CA ALA A 164 15.30 -7.66 -2.83
C ALA A 164 14.21 -7.70 -3.92
N ALA A 165 13.84 -8.88 -4.41
CA ALA A 165 12.79 -9.05 -5.41
C ALA A 165 11.42 -8.56 -4.88
N ILE A 166 11.02 -8.99 -3.68
CA ILE A 166 9.75 -8.55 -3.07
C ILE A 166 9.76 -7.05 -2.81
N HIS A 167 10.86 -6.48 -2.31
CA HIS A 167 10.99 -5.04 -2.14
C HIS A 167 10.72 -4.29 -3.46
N LYS A 168 11.33 -4.73 -4.56
CA LYS A 168 11.12 -4.15 -5.89
C LYS A 168 9.67 -4.29 -6.38
N ILE A 169 9.03 -5.43 -6.10
CA ILE A 169 7.59 -5.63 -6.38
C ILE A 169 6.73 -4.64 -5.57
N LEU A 170 7.07 -4.37 -4.31
CA LEU A 170 6.30 -3.51 -3.42
C LEU A 170 6.53 -2.00 -3.62
N GLN A 171 7.65 -1.59 -4.25
CA GLN A 171 7.96 -0.17 -4.47
C GLN A 171 6.84 0.59 -5.19
N PRO A 172 6.31 0.14 -6.34
CA PRO A 172 5.22 0.84 -7.03
C PRO A 172 3.94 0.92 -6.19
N PHE A 173 3.65 -0.10 -5.37
CA PHE A 173 2.51 -0.09 -4.45
C PHE A 173 2.65 0.99 -3.39
N LYS A 174 3.86 1.20 -2.85
CA LYS A 174 4.12 2.29 -1.90
C LYS A 174 3.95 3.65 -2.55
N VAL A 175 4.47 3.85 -3.76
CA VAL A 175 4.32 5.10 -4.49
C VAL A 175 2.85 5.38 -4.77
N ALA A 176 2.15 4.40 -5.36
CA ALA A 176 0.72 4.46 -5.64
C ALA A 176 -0.12 4.79 -4.41
N SER A 177 0.10 4.11 -3.29
CA SER A 177 -0.69 4.35 -2.09
C SER A 177 -0.35 5.66 -1.39
N ARG A 178 0.87 6.21 -1.52
CA ARG A 178 1.17 7.59 -1.09
C ARG A 178 0.52 8.63 -1.99
N GLN A 179 0.57 8.41 -3.31
CA GLN A 179 -0.09 9.29 -4.27
C GLN A 179 -1.60 9.31 -4.04
N LEU A 180 -2.25 8.17 -3.81
CA LEU A 180 -3.70 8.16 -3.61
C LEU A 180 -4.15 8.66 -2.21
N GLN A 181 -3.22 8.93 -1.27
CA GLN A 181 -3.57 9.50 0.04
C GLN A 181 -3.93 10.98 -0.03
N GLY A 182 -3.48 11.69 -1.07
CA GLY A 182 -3.66 13.12 -1.23
C GLY A 182 -2.81 13.96 -0.29
N ASP A 183 -1.67 14.43 -0.78
CA ASP A 183 -0.86 15.45 -0.11
C ASP A 183 -1.20 16.82 -0.74
N GLY A 184 -2.37 17.34 -0.38
CA GLY A 184 -2.91 18.60 -0.88
C GLY A 184 -2.13 19.81 -0.35
N ILE A 185 -0.95 20.08 -0.90
CA ILE A 185 -0.21 21.31 -0.62
C ILE A 185 -0.78 22.43 -1.50
N ALA A 186 -1.40 23.44 -0.88
CA ALA A 186 -1.93 24.61 -1.58
C ALA A 186 -0.84 25.32 -2.42
N GLY A 187 -1.12 25.59 -3.69
CA GLY A 187 -0.24 26.35 -4.59
C GLY A 187 0.91 25.54 -5.24
N LYS A 188 1.00 24.24 -4.99
CA LYS A 188 1.79 23.30 -5.81
C LYS A 188 0.84 22.32 -6.50
N ARG A 189 1.32 21.69 -7.58
CA ARG A 189 0.57 20.65 -8.32
C ARG A 189 -0.02 19.67 -7.29
N SER A 190 -1.34 19.68 -7.12
CA SER A 190 -2.06 18.77 -6.22
C SER A 190 -2.20 17.41 -6.93
N THR A 191 -1.08 16.75 -7.26
CA THR A 191 -1.02 15.46 -7.99
C THR A 191 -1.22 14.25 -7.10
N SER A 192 -2.13 14.30 -6.15
CA SER A 192 -2.33 13.12 -5.30
C SER A 192 -3.76 13.04 -4.81
N GLY A 193 -4.40 11.89 -5.05
CA GLY A 193 -5.61 11.44 -4.37
C GLY A 193 -6.92 11.77 -5.08
N GLY A 194 -6.86 12.29 -6.32
CA GLY A 194 -8.05 12.55 -7.14
C GLY A 194 -8.77 11.27 -7.52
N PHE A 195 -10.11 11.27 -7.52
CA PHE A 195 -10.90 10.11 -7.96
C PHE A 195 -10.61 9.71 -9.41
N ASP A 196 -10.15 10.64 -10.24
CA ASP A 196 -9.75 10.42 -11.63
C ASP A 196 -8.43 9.65 -11.79
N GLU A 197 -7.58 9.61 -10.75
CA GLU A 197 -6.29 8.92 -10.79
C GLU A 197 -6.43 7.41 -10.54
N TYR A 198 -7.46 6.96 -9.82
CA TYR A 198 -7.59 5.58 -9.33
C TYR A 198 -7.51 4.53 -10.44
N PHE A 199 -8.21 4.73 -11.57
CA PHE A 199 -8.19 3.77 -12.67
C PHE A 199 -6.79 3.60 -13.26
N GLN A 200 -6.06 4.71 -13.46
CA GLN A 200 -4.71 4.69 -14.00
C GLN A 200 -3.73 4.01 -13.04
N VAL A 201 -3.85 4.29 -11.73
CA VAL A 201 -2.98 3.70 -10.71
C VAL A 201 -3.19 2.19 -10.60
N VAL A 202 -4.45 1.73 -10.55
CA VAL A 202 -4.73 0.29 -10.42
C VAL A 202 -4.32 -0.47 -11.68
N GLU A 203 -4.56 0.09 -12.88
CA GLU A 203 -4.08 -0.50 -14.14
C GLU A 203 -2.55 -0.59 -14.19
N MET A 204 -1.83 0.46 -13.79
CA MET A 204 -0.37 0.44 -13.70
C MET A 204 0.15 -0.65 -12.74
N LEU A 205 -0.52 -0.83 -11.59
CA LEU A 205 -0.12 -1.86 -10.62
C LEU A 205 -0.42 -3.27 -11.10
N LEU A 206 -1.48 -3.47 -11.89
CA LEU A 206 -1.77 -4.77 -12.49
C LEU A 206 -0.76 -5.10 -13.61
N ASP A 207 -0.45 -4.14 -14.49
CA ASP A 207 0.62 -4.25 -15.49
C ASP A 207 1.98 -4.58 -14.83
N HIS A 208 2.29 -3.89 -13.72
CA HIS A 208 3.49 -4.18 -12.93
C HIS A 208 3.57 -5.65 -12.46
N LEU A 209 2.46 -6.22 -11.98
CA LEU A 209 2.43 -7.61 -11.54
C LEU A 209 2.44 -8.60 -12.73
N GLU A 210 1.84 -8.23 -13.86
CA GLU A 210 1.88 -9.00 -15.11
C GLU A 210 3.29 -9.06 -15.71
N LEU A 211 4.06 -7.97 -15.63
CA LEU A 211 5.48 -7.97 -15.98
C LEU A 211 6.30 -8.76 -14.95
N ALA A 212 6.05 -8.53 -13.66
CA ALA A 212 6.82 -9.18 -12.59
C ALA A 212 6.73 -10.72 -12.67
N VAL A 213 5.57 -11.28 -13.03
CA VAL A 213 5.43 -12.74 -13.19
C VAL A 213 6.25 -13.27 -14.37
N GLN A 214 6.47 -12.45 -15.41
CA GLN A 214 7.35 -12.77 -16.55
C GLN A 214 8.84 -12.57 -16.21
N GLY A 215 9.15 -12.10 -15.00
CA GLY A 215 10.52 -11.90 -14.53
C GLY A 215 11.13 -10.54 -14.85
N VAL A 216 10.32 -9.59 -15.32
CA VAL A 216 10.76 -8.23 -15.64
C VAL A 216 9.97 -7.22 -14.81
N ILE A 217 10.58 -6.13 -14.38
CA ILE A 217 9.89 -5.00 -13.77
C ILE A 217 10.46 -3.69 -14.29
N ILE A 218 9.69 -2.61 -14.14
CA ILE A 218 10.12 -1.26 -14.52
C ILE A 218 10.52 -0.50 -13.25
N GLU A 219 11.77 -0.03 -13.22
CA GLU A 219 12.32 0.81 -12.15
C GLU A 219 12.68 2.20 -12.68
N GLU A 220 12.56 3.22 -11.82
CA GLU A 220 13.07 4.57 -12.11
C GLU A 220 14.49 4.68 -11.56
N ASN A 221 15.44 5.07 -12.40
CA ASN A 221 16.82 5.29 -12.01
C ASN A 221 17.03 6.68 -11.38
N ASP A 222 18.25 6.97 -10.91
CA ASP A 222 18.60 8.26 -10.28
C ASP A 222 18.41 9.49 -11.19
N LYS A 223 18.32 9.27 -12.51
CA LYS A 223 18.10 10.30 -13.53
C LYS A 223 16.62 10.44 -13.91
N GLN A 224 15.71 9.82 -13.16
CA GLN A 224 14.27 9.78 -13.43
C GLN A 224 13.90 9.11 -14.77
N ALA A 225 14.77 8.25 -15.30
CA ALA A 225 14.49 7.45 -16.48
C ALA A 225 13.97 6.07 -16.06
N MET A 226 12.98 5.58 -16.80
CA MET A 226 12.40 4.25 -16.60
C MET A 226 13.24 3.20 -17.34
N GLU A 227 13.56 2.11 -16.65
CA GLU A 227 14.37 1.01 -17.18
C GLU A 227 13.76 -0.34 -16.83
N GLU A 228 13.87 -1.30 -17.75
CA GLU A 228 13.50 -2.70 -17.49
C GLU A 228 14.61 -3.41 -16.71
N VAL A 229 14.22 -4.07 -15.62
CA VAL A 229 15.12 -4.78 -14.73
C VAL A 229 14.68 -6.24 -14.58
N GLN A 230 15.65 -7.14 -14.68
CA GLN A 230 15.44 -8.58 -14.48
C GLN A 230 15.19 -8.86 -12.99
N LEU A 231 13.96 -9.20 -12.64
CA LEU A 231 13.50 -9.41 -11.27
C LEU A 231 14.13 -10.63 -10.62
N PHE A 232 14.28 -11.71 -11.40
CA PHE A 232 14.72 -13.01 -10.91
C PHE A 232 16.20 -13.32 -11.21
N ASN A 233 17.00 -12.30 -11.51
CA ASN A 233 18.40 -12.49 -11.88
C ASN A 233 19.19 -13.25 -10.80
N GLY A 234 19.80 -14.36 -11.19
CA GLY A 234 20.60 -15.22 -10.31
C GLY A 234 19.81 -15.92 -9.20
N MET A 235 18.48 -16.03 -9.31
CA MET A 235 17.63 -16.70 -8.33
C MET A 235 17.35 -18.16 -8.72
N ASN A 236 17.43 -19.07 -7.75
CA ASN A 236 17.12 -20.49 -8.00
C ASN A 236 15.67 -20.73 -8.46
N ALA A 237 15.44 -21.80 -9.22
CA ALA A 237 14.13 -22.12 -9.80
C ALA A 237 13.01 -22.20 -8.74
N LYS A 238 13.31 -22.75 -7.57
CA LYS A 238 12.35 -22.94 -6.48
C LYS A 238 11.83 -21.62 -5.92
N SER A 239 12.72 -20.66 -5.71
CA SER A 239 12.37 -19.31 -5.24
C SER A 239 11.61 -18.54 -6.32
N ARG A 240 12.00 -18.70 -7.60
CA ARG A 240 11.28 -18.12 -8.75
C ARG A 240 9.84 -18.66 -8.84
N ARG A 241 9.65 -19.98 -8.75
CA ARG A 241 8.34 -20.67 -8.67
C ARG A 241 7.45 -20.03 -7.60
N LEU A 242 7.94 -19.97 -6.36
CA LEU A 242 7.18 -19.43 -5.24
C LEU A 242 6.81 -17.95 -5.45
N LEU A 243 7.76 -17.12 -5.89
CA LEU A 243 7.50 -15.70 -6.12
C LEU A 243 6.48 -15.48 -7.24
N LYS A 244 6.54 -16.24 -8.34
CA LYS A 244 5.53 -16.18 -9.42
C LYS A 244 4.12 -16.47 -8.89
N VAL A 245 3.97 -17.45 -8.00
CA VAL A 245 2.68 -17.73 -7.33
C VAL A 245 2.25 -16.55 -6.46
N TYR A 246 3.12 -15.97 -5.63
CA TYR A 246 2.77 -14.81 -4.82
C TYR A 246 2.39 -13.59 -5.64
N ILE A 247 3.08 -13.33 -6.76
CA ILE A 247 2.75 -12.26 -7.70
C ILE A 247 1.35 -12.48 -8.28
N LYS A 248 1.03 -13.71 -8.72
CA LYS A 248 -0.30 -14.08 -9.23
C LYS A 248 -1.39 -13.91 -8.18
N LEU A 249 -1.16 -14.32 -6.94
CA LEU A 249 -2.11 -14.09 -5.84
C LEU A 249 -2.33 -12.60 -5.59
N GLY A 250 -1.25 -11.81 -5.58
CA GLY A 250 -1.31 -10.35 -5.47
C GLY A 250 -2.12 -9.74 -6.62
N TRP A 251 -1.93 -10.21 -7.85
CA TRP A 251 -2.66 -9.75 -9.02
C TRP A 251 -4.14 -10.08 -8.91
N LYS A 252 -4.49 -11.33 -8.57
CA LYS A 252 -5.89 -11.76 -8.38
C LYS A 252 -6.56 -10.90 -7.32
N LYS A 253 -5.86 -10.61 -6.22
CA LYS A 253 -6.40 -9.77 -5.15
C LYS A 253 -6.60 -8.32 -5.57
N LEU A 254 -5.64 -7.75 -6.31
CA LEU A 254 -5.76 -6.39 -6.84
C LEU A 254 -6.90 -6.30 -7.87
N ASN A 255 -7.06 -7.30 -8.73
CA ASN A 255 -8.14 -7.37 -9.70
C ASN A 255 -9.52 -7.50 -9.03
N ASP A 256 -9.65 -8.26 -7.94
CA ASP A 256 -10.85 -8.30 -7.09
C ASP A 256 -11.20 -6.92 -6.53
N TYR A 257 -10.22 -6.15 -6.06
CA TYR A 257 -10.45 -4.77 -5.64
C TYR A 257 -10.81 -3.85 -6.82
N TYR A 258 -10.20 -4.07 -7.98
CA TYR A 258 -10.50 -3.29 -9.18
C TYR A 258 -11.96 -3.46 -9.61
N GLY A 259 -12.47 -4.70 -9.61
CA GLY A 259 -13.89 -4.98 -9.87
C GLY A 259 -14.86 -4.38 -8.84
N LYS A 260 -14.37 -3.99 -7.66
CA LYS A 260 -15.15 -3.32 -6.61
C LYS A 260 -15.16 -1.79 -6.73
N LEU A 261 -14.44 -1.20 -7.69
CA LEU A 261 -14.54 0.23 -8.03
C LEU A 261 -15.87 0.55 -8.75
N THR A 262 -17.00 0.19 -8.15
CA THR A 262 -18.33 0.24 -8.78
C THR A 262 -18.99 1.61 -8.70
N SER A 263 -18.47 2.53 -7.88
CA SER A 263 -19.08 3.85 -7.73
C SER A 263 -18.93 4.69 -8.99
N THR A 264 -20.05 5.19 -9.50
CA THR A 264 -20.11 6.16 -10.61
C THR A 264 -19.32 7.44 -10.31
N ALA A 265 -18.98 7.73 -9.05
CA ALA A 265 -18.15 8.90 -8.72
C ALA A 265 -16.73 8.80 -9.30
N TYR A 266 -16.11 7.62 -9.28
CA TYR A 266 -14.76 7.43 -9.84
C TYR A 266 -14.77 7.64 -11.35
N VAL A 267 -15.75 7.03 -12.04
CA VAL A 267 -15.83 7.14 -13.50
C VAL A 267 -16.24 8.56 -13.92
N ALA A 268 -17.14 9.20 -13.18
CA ALA A 268 -17.52 10.59 -13.38
C ALA A 268 -16.32 11.53 -13.26
N ALA A 269 -15.45 11.31 -12.28
CA ALA A 269 -14.25 12.13 -12.10
C ALA A 269 -13.34 12.10 -13.34
N VAL A 270 -13.14 10.92 -13.95
CA VAL A 270 -12.37 10.79 -15.20
C VAL A 270 -13.10 11.41 -16.39
N ILE A 271 -14.41 11.16 -16.51
CA ILE A 271 -15.17 11.59 -17.70
C ILE A 271 -15.35 13.09 -17.74
N PHE A 272 -15.64 13.71 -16.60
CA PHE A 272 -15.76 15.16 -16.46
C PHE A 272 -14.41 15.86 -16.35
N HIS A 273 -13.30 15.11 -16.31
CA HIS A 273 -11.98 15.68 -16.48
C HIS A 273 -11.79 16.10 -17.96
N PRO A 274 -11.63 17.40 -18.27
CA PRO A 274 -11.63 17.91 -19.64
C PRO A 274 -10.54 17.32 -20.53
N CYS A 275 -9.38 16.99 -19.95
CA CYS A 275 -8.26 16.38 -20.66
C CYS A 275 -8.34 14.85 -20.81
N MET A 276 -9.21 14.15 -20.08
CA MET A 276 -9.25 12.68 -20.08
C MET A 276 -10.46 12.17 -20.85
N LYS A 277 -11.67 12.48 -20.38
CA LYS A 277 -12.95 11.97 -20.90
C LYS A 277 -12.96 10.43 -20.99
N TRP A 278 -13.90 9.87 -21.75
CA TRP A 278 -13.95 8.42 -22.02
C TRP A 278 -12.70 7.87 -22.69
N ARG A 279 -12.00 8.70 -23.49
CA ARG A 279 -10.81 8.30 -24.25
C ARG A 279 -9.76 7.62 -23.38
N VAL A 280 -9.47 8.17 -22.19
CA VAL A 280 -8.44 7.60 -21.31
C VAL A 280 -8.85 6.22 -20.78
N LEU A 281 -10.11 6.06 -20.37
CA LEU A 281 -10.62 4.76 -19.91
C LEU A 281 -10.63 3.75 -21.05
N GLU A 282 -11.09 4.13 -22.23
CA GLU A 282 -11.06 3.27 -23.42
C GLU A 282 -9.64 2.85 -23.78
N GLN A 283 -8.68 3.78 -23.73
CA GLN A 283 -7.27 3.47 -23.97
C GLN A 283 -6.70 2.51 -22.92
N LEU A 284 -6.96 2.73 -21.64
CA LEU A 284 -6.51 1.86 -20.55
C LEU A 284 -7.12 0.46 -20.69
N TRP A 285 -8.43 0.38 -20.83
CA TRP A 285 -9.17 -0.88 -20.93
C TRP A 285 -8.89 -1.65 -22.22
N SER A 286 -8.57 -0.97 -23.33
CA SER A 286 -8.21 -1.63 -24.59
C SER A 286 -6.85 -2.32 -24.56
N GLN A 287 -5.97 -1.98 -23.60
CA GLN A 287 -4.64 -2.60 -23.50
C GLN A 287 -4.72 -4.06 -23.04
N LEU A 288 -5.82 -4.47 -22.38
CA LEU A 288 -5.97 -5.80 -21.80
C LEU A 288 -7.35 -6.40 -22.14
N PRO A 289 -7.49 -7.12 -23.27
CA PRO A 289 -8.77 -7.65 -23.76
C PRO A 289 -9.44 -8.70 -22.86
N SER A 290 -8.71 -9.29 -21.90
CA SER A 290 -9.22 -10.31 -20.97
C SER A 290 -10.15 -9.75 -19.88
N ARG A 291 -10.29 -8.43 -19.78
CA ARG A 291 -11.05 -7.76 -18.73
C ARG A 291 -12.48 -7.51 -19.19
N GLN A 292 -13.46 -7.59 -18.27
CA GLN A 292 -14.89 -7.35 -18.51
C GLN A 292 -15.22 -5.85 -18.75
N THR A 293 -14.41 -5.17 -19.56
CA THR A 293 -14.40 -3.71 -19.73
C THR A 293 -15.64 -3.19 -20.44
N SER A 294 -16.25 -4.02 -21.28
CA SER A 294 -17.51 -3.69 -21.98
C SER A 294 -18.71 -3.65 -21.03
N GLU A 295 -18.76 -4.53 -20.03
CA GLU A 295 -19.82 -4.56 -19.03
C GLU A 295 -19.69 -3.38 -18.06
N TRP A 296 -18.47 -3.09 -17.61
CA TRP A 296 -18.19 -1.91 -16.78
C TRP A 296 -18.54 -0.62 -17.49
N LYS A 297 -18.09 -0.43 -18.74
CA LYS A 297 -18.42 0.76 -19.53
C LYS A 297 -19.93 0.97 -19.59
N ARG A 298 -20.69 -0.07 -19.96
CA ARG A 298 -22.16 -0.01 -20.02
C ARG A 298 -22.78 0.35 -18.67
N THR A 299 -22.30 -0.26 -17.59
CA THR A 299 -22.78 -0.01 -16.22
C THR A 299 -22.57 1.45 -15.82
N TYR A 300 -21.39 2.00 -16.10
CA TYR A 300 -21.05 3.38 -15.82
C TYR A 300 -21.83 4.37 -16.69
N GLU A 301 -22.03 4.09 -17.98
CA GLU A 301 -22.87 4.91 -18.87
C GLU A 301 -24.31 5.00 -18.34
N ILE A 302 -24.90 3.86 -17.95
CA ILE A 302 -26.24 3.82 -17.35
C ILE A 302 -26.27 4.63 -16.06
N GLY A 303 -25.31 4.41 -15.16
CA GLY A 303 -25.24 5.10 -13.88
C GLY A 303 -25.08 6.61 -14.01
N LEU A 304 -24.21 7.08 -14.92
CA LEU A 304 -24.00 8.51 -15.19
C LEU A 304 -25.26 9.16 -15.74
N LYS A 305 -25.89 8.52 -16.72
CA LYS A 305 -27.11 9.02 -17.35
C LYS A 305 -28.24 9.15 -16.32
N ALA A 306 -28.43 8.13 -15.49
CA ALA A 306 -29.42 8.16 -14.42
C ALA A 306 -29.20 9.33 -13.44
N ILE A 307 -27.96 9.55 -13.00
CA ILE A 307 -27.61 10.67 -12.09
C ILE A 307 -27.85 12.03 -12.77
N TRP A 308 -27.45 12.18 -14.03
CA TRP A 308 -27.66 13.40 -14.81
C TRP A 308 -29.14 13.75 -14.95
N GLU A 309 -29.95 12.77 -15.37
CA GLU A 309 -31.39 12.94 -15.60
C GLU A 309 -32.13 13.25 -14.30
N ASP A 310 -31.80 12.59 -13.20
CA ASP A 310 -32.43 12.77 -11.89
C ASP A 310 -32.06 14.11 -11.23
N LYS A 311 -30.78 14.52 -11.28
CA LYS A 311 -30.25 15.57 -10.39
C LYS A 311 -29.84 16.87 -11.06
N TYR A 312 -29.63 16.89 -12.38
CA TYR A 312 -28.95 18.00 -13.06
C TYR A 312 -29.68 18.53 -14.29
N LYS A 313 -30.27 17.65 -15.11
CA LYS A 313 -30.86 18.00 -16.42
C LYS A 313 -31.85 19.18 -16.40
N ASN A 314 -32.61 19.34 -15.33
CA ASN A 314 -33.68 20.34 -15.22
C ASN A 314 -33.32 21.57 -14.36
N LYS A 315 -32.03 21.77 -14.02
CA LYS A 315 -31.61 22.94 -13.23
C LYS A 315 -31.35 24.15 -14.13
N VAL A 316 -32.11 25.24 -13.92
CA VAL A 316 -32.00 26.50 -14.68
C VAL A 316 -30.78 27.31 -14.23
N HIS A 317 -29.97 27.76 -15.19
CA HIS A 317 -28.76 28.54 -14.94
C HIS A 317 -28.75 29.88 -15.71
N GLY A 318 -28.39 30.97 -15.03
CA GLY A 318 -28.34 32.34 -15.59
C GLY A 318 -26.94 32.67 -16.13
N ALA A 319 -26.90 33.43 -17.22
CA ALA A 319 -25.72 33.76 -18.01
C ALA A 319 -25.07 35.08 -17.55
N ASP A 320 -23.74 35.16 -17.59
CA ASP A 320 -22.98 36.36 -17.98
C ASP A 320 -21.49 35.99 -18.22
N SER A 321 -20.92 36.45 -19.33
CA SER A 321 -19.60 36.07 -19.85
C SER A 321 -18.75 37.30 -20.18
N ASN A 322 -17.45 37.26 -19.90
CA ASN A 322 -16.42 38.12 -20.49
C ASN A 322 -15.07 37.38 -20.55
N ALA A 323 -14.35 37.51 -21.67
CA ALA A 323 -13.18 36.70 -22.04
C ALA A 323 -11.84 37.45 -21.87
N ILE A 324 -10.78 36.76 -21.37
CA ILE A 324 -9.39 37.25 -21.36
C ILE A 324 -8.37 36.10 -21.60
N SER A 325 -7.22 36.43 -22.20
CA SER A 325 -6.17 35.55 -22.77
C SER A 325 -5.11 35.04 -21.77
N ALA A 326 -4.56 33.86 -22.05
CA ALA A 326 -3.67 33.05 -21.19
C ALA A 326 -2.15 33.29 -21.36
N VAL A 327 -1.36 32.96 -20.32
CA VAL A 327 0.11 32.94 -20.28
C VAL A 327 0.63 31.52 -20.02
N ARG A 328 1.76 31.14 -20.63
CA ARG A 328 2.42 29.81 -20.54
C ARG A 328 3.49 29.75 -19.44
N ALA A 329 3.63 28.58 -18.79
CA ALA A 329 4.83 28.12 -18.09
C ALA A 329 4.98 26.58 -18.15
N ALA A 330 6.20 26.05 -17.97
CA ALA A 330 6.68 24.70 -18.34
C ALA A 330 6.65 23.62 -17.22
N ASN A 331 6.70 22.34 -17.63
CA ASN A 331 6.35 21.09 -16.92
C ASN A 331 7.50 20.30 -16.25
N ALA A 332 7.11 19.43 -15.29
CA ALA A 332 7.73 18.12 -14.99
C ALA A 332 6.61 17.07 -14.75
N LEU A 333 6.67 15.89 -15.41
CA LEU A 333 5.73 14.76 -15.21
C LEU A 333 5.86 14.16 -13.79
N ASP A 334 4.91 13.36 -13.33
CA ASP A 334 5.05 12.52 -12.12
C ASP A 334 5.48 11.07 -12.44
N TYR A 335 5.78 10.27 -11.40
CA TYR A 335 6.28 8.89 -11.54
C TYR A 335 5.29 7.98 -12.29
N ILE A 336 3.99 8.04 -11.96
CA ILE A 336 2.98 7.17 -12.59
C ILE A 336 2.75 7.59 -14.03
N GLU A 337 2.71 8.90 -14.30
CA GLU A 337 2.65 9.43 -15.66
C GLU A 337 3.84 8.98 -16.51
N ARG A 338 5.07 9.06 -15.97
CA ARG A 338 6.28 8.58 -16.66
C ARG A 338 6.21 7.08 -16.93
N ARG A 339 5.74 6.30 -15.95
CA ARG A 339 5.66 4.84 -16.07
C ARG A 339 4.63 4.40 -17.11
N LEU A 340 3.43 5.00 -17.09
CA LEU A 340 2.40 4.74 -18.10
C LEU A 340 2.85 5.15 -19.50
N ALA A 341 3.60 6.26 -19.62
CA ALA A 341 4.17 6.67 -20.89
C ALA A 341 5.21 5.66 -21.42
N PHE A 342 6.05 5.12 -20.53
CA PHE A 342 7.05 4.10 -20.88
C PHE A 342 6.41 2.77 -21.32
N SER A 343 5.44 2.23 -20.57
CA SER A 343 4.73 0.99 -20.96
C SER A 343 4.09 1.12 -22.35
N ARG A 344 3.59 2.31 -22.71
CA ARG A 344 3.03 2.60 -24.04
C ARG A 344 4.09 2.63 -25.15
N SER A 345 5.30 3.12 -24.88
CA SER A 345 6.37 3.12 -25.88
C SER A 345 6.93 1.72 -26.15
N VAL A 346 6.98 0.86 -25.11
CA VAL A 346 7.46 -0.52 -25.26
C VAL A 346 6.49 -1.38 -26.07
N THR A 347 5.18 -1.20 -25.86
CA THR A 347 4.14 -1.97 -26.56
C THR A 347 3.90 -1.53 -28.01
N ARG A 348 4.47 -0.39 -28.46
CA ARG A 348 4.34 0.13 -29.83
C ARG A 348 5.62 0.80 -30.33
N PRO A 349 6.56 0.05 -30.92
CA PRO A 349 7.75 0.65 -31.55
C PRO A 349 7.40 1.54 -32.76
N ASP A 350 6.36 1.20 -33.54
CA ASP A 350 6.05 1.82 -34.84
C ASP A 350 4.78 2.67 -34.85
N ALA A 351 4.67 3.64 -33.94
CA ALA A 351 3.61 4.64 -33.99
C ALA A 351 4.14 6.09 -33.94
N GLN A 352 5.29 6.34 -34.54
CA GLN A 352 5.61 7.69 -35.03
C GLN A 352 4.92 7.90 -36.38
N GLU A 353 4.14 8.98 -36.45
CA GLU A 353 3.46 9.50 -37.64
C GLU A 353 2.33 8.64 -38.26
N ARG A 354 1.20 8.59 -37.55
CA ARG A 354 -0.05 8.90 -38.23
C ARG A 354 -0.74 10.04 -37.50
N GLN A 355 -0.44 11.26 -37.96
CA GLN A 355 -1.38 12.36 -37.81
C GLN A 355 -2.73 11.86 -38.33
N SER A 356 -3.67 11.58 -37.42
CA SER A 356 -5.03 11.26 -37.79
C SER A 356 -5.56 12.41 -38.64
N LYS A 357 -5.74 12.15 -39.94
CA LYS A 357 -6.50 13.02 -40.83
C LYS A 357 -7.79 13.38 -40.10
N ARG A 358 -7.95 14.68 -39.86
CA ARG A 358 -9.13 15.32 -39.27
C ARG A 358 -10.34 14.92 -40.11
N GLN A 359 -11.02 13.84 -39.75
CA GLN A 359 -12.33 13.52 -40.30
C GLN A 359 -13.30 14.52 -39.68
N GLN A 360 -13.58 15.59 -40.42
CA GLN A 360 -14.76 16.40 -40.18
C GLN A 360 -15.97 15.50 -40.40
N GLN A 361 -16.57 15.02 -39.31
CA GLN A 361 -17.94 14.51 -39.39
C GLN A 361 -18.86 15.73 -39.57
N PRO A 362 -19.81 15.69 -40.52
CA PRO A 362 -20.78 16.76 -40.68
C PRO A 362 -21.67 16.83 -39.44
N ALA A 363 -21.80 18.05 -38.88
CA ALA A 363 -22.65 18.35 -37.74
C ALA A 363 -24.13 18.19 -38.13
N ALA A 364 -24.66 16.97 -38.00
CA ALA A 364 -26.10 16.79 -37.86
C ALA A 364 -26.47 17.19 -36.42
N MET A 365 -27.13 18.33 -36.26
CA MET A 365 -27.67 18.79 -34.99
C MET A 365 -28.77 17.85 -34.51
N SER A 366 -28.41 16.74 -33.86
CA SER A 366 -29.32 16.11 -32.91
C SER A 366 -29.41 17.02 -31.68
N ALA A 367 -30.61 17.21 -31.14
CA ALA A 367 -30.82 17.92 -29.87
C ALA A 367 -30.18 17.14 -28.71
N GLN A 368 -28.84 17.20 -28.61
CA GLN A 368 -28.10 16.67 -27.47
C GLN A 368 -28.32 17.61 -26.28
N ASP A 369 -28.58 17.03 -25.13
CA ASP A 369 -28.59 17.77 -23.87
C ASP A 369 -27.16 18.13 -23.44
N GLU A 370 -27.01 18.97 -22.40
CA GLU A 370 -25.69 19.52 -22.01
C GLU A 370 -24.63 18.42 -21.76
N LEU A 371 -25.04 17.29 -21.17
CA LEU A 371 -24.16 16.13 -20.99
C LEU A 371 -23.72 15.54 -22.33
N GLY A 372 -24.66 15.32 -23.26
CA GLY A 372 -24.34 14.82 -24.59
C GLY A 372 -23.38 15.75 -25.34
N GLN A 373 -23.61 17.06 -25.26
CA GLN A 373 -22.74 18.07 -25.85
C GLN A 373 -21.32 18.00 -25.27
N TYR A 374 -21.18 18.00 -23.94
CA TYR A 374 -19.87 17.89 -23.28
C TYR A 374 -19.11 16.61 -23.65
N LEU A 375 -19.81 15.47 -23.72
CA LEU A 375 -19.19 14.19 -24.08
C LEU A 375 -18.75 14.14 -25.55
N SER A 376 -19.43 14.87 -26.44
CA SER A 376 -19.09 14.94 -27.87
C SER A 376 -17.83 15.77 -28.16
N GLU A 377 -17.49 16.71 -27.26
CA GLU A 377 -16.32 17.56 -27.42
C GLU A 377 -15.02 16.75 -27.27
N PRO A 378 -13.97 17.05 -28.05
CA PRO A 378 -12.69 16.38 -27.93
C PRO A 378 -12.03 16.65 -26.57
N PRO A 379 -11.17 15.73 -26.05
CA PRO A 379 -10.37 16.00 -24.87
C PRO A 379 -9.47 17.22 -25.08
N LEU A 380 -9.39 18.09 -24.08
CA LEU A 380 -8.55 19.27 -24.11
C LEU A 380 -7.10 18.86 -23.82
N ASP A 381 -6.21 18.99 -24.80
CA ASP A 381 -4.78 18.81 -24.58
C ASP A 381 -4.21 20.09 -23.97
N ASN A 382 -4.44 20.28 -22.66
CA ASN A 382 -4.09 21.52 -21.99
C ASN A 382 -3.22 21.28 -20.75
N ILE A 383 -1.92 21.53 -20.94
CA ILE A 383 -0.89 21.54 -19.89
C ILE A 383 -1.28 22.44 -18.72
N ALA A 384 -2.02 23.54 -18.95
CA ALA A 384 -2.46 24.46 -17.90
C ALA A 384 -3.43 23.82 -16.90
N TYR A 385 -4.26 22.85 -17.33
CA TYR A 385 -5.10 22.08 -16.40
C TYR A 385 -4.23 21.25 -15.45
N LYS A 386 -3.20 20.59 -15.97
CA LYS A 386 -2.33 19.71 -15.17
C LYS A 386 -1.49 20.45 -14.14
N THR A 387 -1.15 21.71 -14.39
CA THR A 387 -0.34 22.54 -13.49
C THR A 387 -1.16 23.16 -12.37
N ASP A 388 -2.35 23.67 -12.69
CA ASP A 388 -3.27 24.26 -11.73
C ASP A 388 -4.72 24.03 -12.18
N PRO A 389 -5.33 22.89 -11.81
CA PRO A 389 -6.69 22.57 -12.21
C PRO A 389 -7.68 23.64 -11.75
N ILE A 390 -7.46 24.23 -10.58
CA ILE A 390 -8.36 25.24 -9.99
C ILE A 390 -8.27 26.53 -10.79
N ALA A 391 -7.06 27.04 -11.07
CA ALA A 391 -6.89 28.19 -11.94
C ALA A 391 -7.38 27.91 -13.36
N TRP A 392 -7.25 26.67 -13.87
CA TRP A 392 -7.78 26.34 -15.18
C TRP A 392 -9.31 26.44 -15.23
N TRP A 393 -10.01 25.89 -14.23
CA TRP A 393 -11.47 26.01 -14.09
C TRP A 393 -11.92 27.46 -13.83
N ARG A 394 -11.11 28.25 -13.11
CA ARG A 394 -11.39 29.66 -12.81
C ARG A 394 -11.13 30.59 -14.01
N ASP A 395 -10.02 30.39 -14.73
CA ASP A 395 -9.37 31.40 -15.57
C ASP A 395 -9.24 31.02 -17.06
N VAL A 396 -9.26 29.73 -17.44
CA VAL A 396 -8.88 29.28 -18.81
C VAL A 396 -10.00 28.60 -19.59
N GLY A 397 -10.82 27.77 -18.94
CA GLY A 397 -11.86 27.03 -19.64
C GLY A 397 -13.12 27.87 -19.84
N ALA A 398 -13.30 28.58 -20.96
CA ALA A 398 -14.53 29.37 -21.18
C ALA A 398 -15.84 28.55 -21.02
N HIS A 399 -15.87 27.31 -21.55
CA HIS A 399 -17.00 26.37 -21.35
C HIS A 399 -17.06 25.77 -19.94
N ALA A 400 -15.89 25.55 -19.32
CA ALA A 400 -15.76 24.98 -17.99
C ALA A 400 -16.12 26.00 -16.90
N HIS A 401 -15.83 27.27 -17.13
CA HIS A 401 -16.19 28.43 -16.33
C HIS A 401 -17.69 28.69 -16.40
N GLU A 402 -18.32 28.61 -17.58
CA GLU A 402 -19.78 28.60 -17.67
C GLU A 402 -20.38 27.47 -16.83
N LEU A 403 -19.86 26.24 -16.94
CA LEU A 403 -20.25 25.09 -16.11
C LEU A 403 -19.96 25.28 -14.62
N TRP A 404 -18.87 25.97 -14.27
CA TRP A 404 -18.48 26.29 -12.90
C TRP A 404 -19.40 27.34 -12.26
N LEU A 405 -19.76 28.38 -13.01
CA LEU A 405 -20.73 29.40 -12.63
C LEU A 405 -22.14 28.83 -12.42
N LYS A 406 -22.46 27.68 -13.04
CA LYS A 406 -23.69 26.91 -12.75
C LYS A 406 -23.70 26.33 -11.33
N PHE A 407 -22.52 26.06 -10.73
CA PHE A 407 -22.42 25.67 -9.31
C PHE A 407 -22.55 26.91 -8.42
N LYS A 408 -23.79 27.26 -8.04
CA LYS A 408 -24.09 28.39 -7.14
C LYS A 408 -23.45 28.30 -5.73
N ARG A 409 -22.81 27.18 -5.41
CA ARG A 409 -22.17 26.94 -4.12
C ARG A 409 -20.99 26.00 -4.31
N VAL A 410 -19.79 26.58 -4.38
CA VAL A 410 -18.54 25.83 -4.27
C VAL A 410 -18.14 25.85 -2.80
N VAL A 411 -18.25 24.72 -2.12
CA VAL A 411 -17.77 24.58 -0.74
C VAL A 411 -16.37 23.98 -0.81
N ILE A 412 -15.36 24.85 -0.86
CA ILE A 412 -13.99 24.43 -0.68
C ILE A 412 -13.79 24.25 0.82
N LEU A 413 -13.68 23.01 1.26
CA LEU A 413 -13.28 22.68 2.63
C LEU A 413 -11.79 23.01 2.76
N GLN A 414 -11.47 24.27 3.05
CA GLN A 414 -10.09 24.72 3.22
C GLN A 414 -9.43 24.15 4.47
N GLU A 415 -10.24 23.66 5.41
CA GLU A 415 -9.78 23.20 6.69
C GLU A 415 -10.55 21.94 7.08
N GLN A 416 -9.83 20.84 7.31
CA GLN A 416 -10.39 19.66 7.94
C GLN A 416 -10.55 19.97 9.45
N VAL A 417 -11.60 20.72 9.81
CA VAL A 417 -11.81 21.18 11.19
C VAL A 417 -12.38 20.07 12.08
N ARG A 418 -11.55 19.08 12.43
CA ARG A 418 -11.80 18.37 13.68
C ARG A 418 -11.64 19.42 14.81
N ALA A 419 -12.62 19.52 15.72
CA ALA A 419 -12.68 20.48 16.84
C ALA A 419 -13.06 21.95 16.51
N GLY A 420 -13.79 22.22 15.43
CA GLY A 420 -14.26 23.59 15.11
C GLY A 420 -15.17 24.25 16.16
N GLY A 421 -15.78 23.47 17.05
CA GLY A 421 -16.60 23.97 18.16
C GLY A 421 -15.81 24.42 19.40
N ASP A 422 -14.49 24.22 19.43
CA ASP A 422 -13.63 24.62 20.55
C ASP A 422 -12.50 25.54 20.04
N PRO A 423 -12.65 26.88 20.15
CA PRO A 423 -11.66 27.85 19.70
C PRO A 423 -10.29 27.69 20.38
N VAL A 424 -10.26 27.20 21.63
CA VAL A 424 -9.04 27.01 22.42
C VAL A 424 -8.27 25.81 21.88
N LEU A 425 -8.96 24.67 21.70
CA LEU A 425 -8.37 23.46 21.12
C LEU A 425 -7.94 23.67 19.67
N LYS A 426 -8.74 24.38 18.87
CA LYS A 426 -8.39 24.72 17.49
C LYS A 426 -7.08 25.53 17.43
N ARG A 427 -6.95 26.56 18.26
CA ARG A 427 -5.74 27.39 18.32
C ARG A 427 -4.50 26.57 18.71
N LEU A 428 -4.63 25.70 19.71
CA LEU A 428 -3.56 24.80 20.16
C LEU A 428 -3.10 23.86 19.04
N LEU A 429 -4.04 23.19 18.37
CA LEU A 429 -3.74 22.26 17.27
C LEU A 429 -3.09 22.96 16.08
N THR A 430 -3.53 24.18 15.75
CA THR A 430 -2.92 24.99 14.69
C THR A 430 -1.46 25.33 15.00
N LYS A 431 -1.16 25.75 16.23
CA LYS A 431 0.23 26.01 16.66
C LYS A 431 1.10 24.76 16.61
N LEU A 432 0.60 23.62 17.09
CA LEU A 432 1.32 22.34 17.09
C LEU A 432 1.65 21.86 15.67
N ARG A 433 0.70 21.97 14.73
CA ARG A 433 0.91 21.59 13.31
C ARG A 433 1.94 22.48 12.60
N ASN A 434 2.00 23.75 12.99
CA ASN A 434 2.93 24.72 12.43
C ASN A 434 4.27 24.74 13.18
N PHE A 435 4.51 23.83 14.13
CA PHE A 435 5.73 23.75 14.94
C PHE A 435 6.05 25.05 15.71
N GLN A 436 5.02 25.77 16.17
CA GLN A 436 5.16 26.99 16.96
C GLN A 436 4.43 26.92 18.33
N PRO A 437 4.68 25.90 19.18
CA PRO A 437 4.15 25.90 20.54
C PRO A 437 4.90 26.91 21.42
N ASP A 438 4.20 27.49 22.39
CA ASP A 438 4.79 28.35 23.43
C ASP A 438 4.53 27.81 24.85
N SER A 439 5.14 28.45 25.85
CA SER A 439 5.03 28.04 27.26
C SER A 439 3.61 28.11 27.82
N SER A 440 2.73 28.92 27.23
CA SER A 440 1.32 29.01 27.64
C SER A 440 0.50 27.81 27.14
N ASP A 441 0.90 27.20 26.02
CA ASP A 441 0.26 26.01 25.46
C ASP A 441 0.53 24.77 26.33
N LEU A 442 1.74 24.63 26.88
CA LEU A 442 2.07 23.54 27.82
C LEU A 442 1.31 23.68 29.14
N ALA A 443 1.28 24.89 29.72
CA ALA A 443 0.51 25.17 30.92
C ALA A 443 -0.99 24.90 30.74
N LEU A 444 -1.53 25.15 29.54
CA LEU A 444 -2.90 24.81 29.19
C LEU A 444 -3.13 23.30 29.20
N ILE A 445 -2.24 22.50 28.61
CA ILE A 445 -2.35 21.03 28.61
C ILE A 445 -2.27 20.49 30.04
N ASP A 446 -1.29 20.95 30.82
CA ASP A 446 -1.07 20.51 32.20
C ASP A 446 -2.26 20.87 33.10
N SER A 447 -2.94 22.00 32.84
CA SER A 447 -4.16 22.40 33.57
C SER A 447 -5.33 21.44 33.38
N ARG A 448 -5.30 20.61 32.33
CA ARG A 448 -6.35 19.65 31.97
C ARG A 448 -6.02 18.22 32.37
N VAL A 449 -4.86 17.98 32.98
CA VAL A 449 -4.49 16.66 33.50
C VAL A 449 -5.39 16.31 34.70
N LEU A 450 -6.00 15.12 34.67
CA LEU A 450 -6.78 14.61 35.80
C LEU A 450 -5.84 14.34 36.98
N LYS A 451 -6.07 15.01 38.11
CA LYS A 451 -5.16 15.02 39.27
C LYS A 451 -5.08 13.68 40.03
N ASP A 452 -6.08 12.83 39.90
CA ASP A 452 -6.23 11.64 40.74
C ASP A 452 -5.66 10.36 40.11
N GLY A 453 -5.10 10.42 38.89
CA GLY A 453 -4.46 9.28 38.20
C GLY A 453 -5.39 8.11 37.85
N LYS A 454 -6.67 8.16 38.24
CA LYS A 454 -7.68 7.15 37.95
C LYS A 454 -8.29 7.39 36.57
N ILE A 455 -8.37 6.32 35.78
CA ILE A 455 -8.98 6.35 34.45
C ILE A 455 -10.51 6.26 34.60
N PRO A 456 -11.28 7.25 34.15
CA PRO A 456 -12.73 7.18 34.17
C PRO A 456 -13.21 6.24 33.05
N TYR A 457 -13.62 5.03 33.42
CA TYR A 457 -14.25 4.06 32.51
C TYR A 457 -15.74 4.41 32.27
N ASP A 458 -15.99 5.63 31.79
CA ASP A 458 -17.31 6.13 31.40
C ASP A 458 -17.57 5.85 29.90
N GLU A 459 -18.85 5.72 29.51
CA GLU A 459 -19.26 5.48 28.12
C GLU A 459 -18.86 6.62 27.16
N ASN A 460 -18.64 7.83 27.69
CA ASN A 460 -18.31 9.01 26.90
C ASN A 460 -16.81 9.32 26.82
N VAL A 461 -15.94 8.48 27.40
CA VAL A 461 -14.48 8.71 27.43
C VAL A 461 -13.75 7.60 26.69
N ARG A 462 -12.83 7.99 25.81
CA ARG A 462 -11.95 7.05 25.08
C ARG A 462 -10.50 7.28 25.49
N VAL A 463 -9.86 6.25 26.00
CA VAL A 463 -8.43 6.28 26.32
C VAL A 463 -7.62 6.02 25.06
N ILE A 464 -6.61 6.85 24.81
CA ILE A 464 -5.66 6.70 23.71
C ILE A 464 -4.30 6.34 24.31
N THR A 465 -3.73 5.21 23.91
CA THR A 465 -2.41 4.76 24.38
C THR A 465 -1.42 4.69 23.22
N PRO A 466 -0.12 4.92 23.48
CA PRO A 466 0.92 4.82 22.44
C PRO A 466 1.28 3.36 22.09
N LEU A 467 0.93 2.40 22.94
CA LEU A 467 1.26 0.97 22.78
C LEU A 467 0.02 0.10 22.89
N ASN A 468 -0.14 -0.84 21.96
CA ASN A 468 -1.26 -1.80 21.95
C ASN A 468 -1.36 -2.63 23.22
N ARG A 469 -0.24 -2.98 23.87
CA ARG A 469 -0.28 -3.75 25.13
C ARG A 469 -1.08 -3.04 26.22
N HIS A 470 -0.86 -1.73 26.39
CA HIS A 470 -1.61 -0.93 27.38
C HIS A 470 -3.07 -0.76 26.95
N GLN A 471 -3.37 -0.76 25.64
CA GLN A 471 -4.74 -0.75 25.16
C GLN A 471 -5.48 -2.03 25.55
N CYS A 472 -4.84 -3.20 25.39
CA CYS A 472 -5.41 -4.48 25.79
C CYS A 472 -5.68 -4.52 27.30
N ASP A 473 -4.71 -4.12 28.12
CA ASP A 473 -4.86 -4.09 29.58
C ASP A 473 -6.03 -3.19 30.01
N LEU A 474 -6.11 -1.98 29.47
CA LEU A 474 -7.18 -1.02 29.80
C LEU A 474 -8.55 -1.46 29.28
N ASN A 475 -8.61 -2.10 28.11
CA ASN A 475 -9.86 -2.66 27.60
C ASN A 475 -10.35 -3.81 28.49
N THR A 476 -9.45 -4.69 28.94
CA THR A 476 -9.78 -5.76 29.88
C THR A 476 -10.29 -5.16 31.19
N GLN A 477 -9.59 -4.18 31.76
CA GLN A 477 -10.06 -3.48 32.97
C GLN A 477 -11.42 -2.80 32.77
N ALA A 478 -11.65 -2.16 31.62
CA ALA A 478 -12.92 -1.53 31.29
C ALA A 478 -14.06 -2.55 31.21
N ILE A 479 -13.83 -3.70 30.56
CA ILE A 479 -14.80 -4.79 30.44
C ILE A 479 -15.12 -5.37 31.83
N MET A 480 -14.11 -5.61 32.66
CA MET A 480 -14.28 -6.11 34.02
C MET A 480 -15.09 -5.13 34.89
N MET A 481 -14.75 -3.84 34.83
CA MET A 481 -15.47 -2.78 35.54
C MET A 481 -16.92 -2.64 35.07
N TRP A 482 -17.14 -2.70 33.75
CA TRP A 482 -18.48 -2.67 33.17
C TRP A 482 -19.33 -3.87 33.59
N ALA A 483 -18.74 -5.08 33.55
CA ALA A 483 -19.42 -6.31 33.92
C ALA A 483 -19.80 -6.32 35.40
N LYS A 484 -18.88 -5.88 36.27
CA LYS A 484 -19.14 -5.66 37.70
C LYS A 484 -20.28 -4.66 37.92
N ARG A 485 -20.28 -3.54 37.19
CA ARG A 485 -21.33 -2.51 37.27
C ARG A 485 -22.70 -3.01 36.80
N MET A 486 -22.73 -3.85 35.76
CA MET A 486 -23.94 -4.37 35.15
C MET A 486 -24.41 -5.71 35.73
N GLY A 487 -23.69 -6.27 36.71
CA GLY A 487 -23.97 -7.58 37.28
C GLY A 487 -23.90 -8.71 36.25
N ARG A 488 -23.00 -8.60 35.27
CA ARG A 488 -22.81 -9.60 34.21
C ARG A 488 -21.52 -10.36 34.38
N GLU A 489 -21.52 -11.59 33.88
CA GLU A 489 -20.33 -12.44 33.81
C GLU A 489 -19.53 -12.12 32.53
N VAL A 490 -18.20 -12.11 32.62
CA VAL A 490 -17.30 -11.94 31.46
C VAL A 490 -16.74 -13.31 31.09
N SER A 491 -17.09 -13.80 29.90
CA SER A 491 -16.49 -15.01 29.34
C SER A 491 -15.31 -14.62 28.44
N ILE A 492 -14.10 -15.03 28.80
CA ILE A 492 -12.89 -14.82 27.98
C ILE A 492 -12.72 -16.05 27.09
N PHE A 493 -12.75 -15.83 25.77
CA PHE A 493 -12.49 -16.88 24.79
C PHE A 493 -11.03 -16.83 24.36
N LEU A 494 -10.32 -17.92 24.61
CA LEU A 494 -8.93 -18.09 24.19
C LEU A 494 -8.90 -18.37 22.68
N SER A 495 -8.49 -17.39 21.89
CA SER A 495 -8.23 -17.58 20.47
C SER A 495 -6.78 -18.05 20.28
N THR A 496 -6.60 -19.36 20.24
CA THR A 496 -5.37 -19.96 19.68
C THR A 496 -5.54 -20.05 18.17
N HIS A 497 -4.48 -19.81 17.39
CA HIS A 497 -4.47 -20.05 15.93
C HIS A 497 -4.64 -21.54 15.54
N LYS A 498 -4.99 -22.40 16.49
CA LYS A 498 -5.37 -23.81 16.34
C LYS A 498 -6.45 -24.12 17.38
N TRP A 499 -7.66 -24.45 16.93
CA TRP A 499 -8.71 -24.98 17.80
C TRP A 499 -8.37 -26.43 18.13
N THR A 500 -7.87 -26.70 19.33
CA THR A 500 -7.75 -28.06 19.87
C THR A 500 -9.03 -28.40 20.64
N LYS A 501 -9.44 -29.68 20.64
CA LYS A 501 -10.65 -30.15 21.36
C LYS A 501 -10.45 -30.27 22.88
N GLU A 502 -9.24 -29.99 23.36
CA GLU A 502 -8.84 -30.19 24.75
C GLU A 502 -8.99 -28.88 25.54
N ARG A 503 -9.36 -29.00 26.83
CA ARG A 503 -9.40 -27.85 27.72
C ARG A 503 -7.97 -27.33 27.93
N PRO A 504 -7.73 -26.01 27.88
CA PRO A 504 -6.43 -25.41 28.18
C PRO A 504 -5.93 -25.82 29.58
N SER A 505 -4.63 -25.97 29.75
CA SER A 505 -4.04 -26.28 31.06
C SER A 505 -4.10 -25.06 32.00
N GLU A 506 -4.01 -25.27 33.32
CA GLU A 506 -3.93 -24.17 34.30
C GLU A 506 -2.72 -23.25 34.04
N GLU A 507 -1.60 -23.78 33.57
CA GLU A 507 -0.42 -22.99 33.19
C GLU A 507 -0.68 -22.12 31.95
N GLU A 508 -1.40 -22.63 30.94
CA GLU A 508 -1.81 -21.86 29.76
C GLU A 508 -2.80 -20.76 30.11
N MET A 509 -3.73 -21.02 31.05
CA MET A 509 -4.64 -20.01 31.58
C MET A 509 -3.89 -18.90 32.34
N MET A 510 -2.93 -19.27 33.19
CA MET A 510 -2.09 -18.33 33.95
C MET A 510 -1.16 -17.49 33.06
N LEU A 511 -0.65 -18.05 31.96
CA LEU A 511 0.16 -17.33 30.96
C LEU A 511 -0.63 -16.24 30.21
N VAL A 512 -1.95 -16.41 30.09
CA VAL A 512 -2.84 -15.43 29.45
C VAL A 512 -3.23 -14.34 30.44
N GLU A 513 -3.48 -14.69 31.70
CA GLU A 513 -3.66 -13.69 32.78
C GLU A 513 -2.38 -12.87 33.00
N GLY A 514 -1.20 -13.47 32.96
CA GLY A 514 0.09 -12.78 33.09
C GLY A 514 0.45 -11.85 31.93
N ARG A 515 -0.17 -12.00 30.76
CA ARG A 515 -0.03 -11.07 29.62
C ARG A 515 -1.01 -9.90 29.68
N CYS A 516 -2.09 -10.03 30.45
CA CYS A 516 -3.04 -8.97 30.77
C CYS A 516 -2.80 -8.51 32.21
N GLY A 517 -1.66 -7.85 32.44
CA GLY A 517 -1.34 -7.11 33.67
C GLY A 517 -1.86 -7.71 34.99
N SER A 518 -1.09 -8.61 35.58
CA SER A 518 -1.14 -8.84 37.03
C SER A 518 -0.88 -7.51 37.74
N HIS A 519 -1.90 -6.94 38.38
CA HIS A 519 -1.92 -6.17 39.63
C HIS A 519 -3.39 -5.79 39.93
N CYS A 520 -4.12 -6.71 40.57
CA CYS A 520 -5.18 -6.39 41.51
C CYS A 520 -4.82 -7.04 42.84
#